data_AF-A0A817V325-F1
#
_entry.id   AF-A0A817V325-F1
#
_cell.length_a   1.000
_cell.length_b   1.000
_cell.length_c   1.000
_cell.angle_alpha   90.00
_cell.angle_beta   90.00
_cell.angle_gamma   90.00
#
_symmetry.space_group_name_H-M   'P 1'
#
loop_
_entity.id
_entity.type
_entity.pdbx_description
1 polymer ?
#
loop_
_entity_poly.entity_id
_entity_poly.type
_entity_poly.pdbx_seq_one_letter_code
_entity_poly.pdbx_strand_id
1 'polypeptide(L)'
;MKISKTKKKTEKIIPSGLNGISKWIKEYRDRFSMDIDQLEQTSRQFLASNDVKSNEQSQNNNNKLNDQDNDNDDGGWTVVSRSLKKTRQRMIPSTDKTLNRLRAKHKRSNEKKELVNFYKFQMTDKKIDQLEQLKMKFELDKQRITQMRQQRKFKPF
;
A
#
# COMPACT_ATOMS: atom_id res chain seq x y z
N MET A 1 -53.59 -20.57 56.12
CA MET A 1 -53.81 -21.33 54.86
C MET A 1 -52.72 -20.95 53.87
N LYS A 2 -51.80 -21.86 53.52
CA LYS A 2 -50.78 -21.63 52.47
C LYS A 2 -50.89 -22.79 51.46
N ILE A 3 -51.23 -22.46 50.21
CA ILE A 3 -51.38 -23.44 49.12
C ILE A 3 -50.03 -23.55 48.41
N SER A 4 -49.31 -24.65 48.61
CA SER A 4 -48.07 -24.97 47.90
C SER A 4 -48.39 -25.48 46.48
N LYS A 5 -48.03 -24.73 45.44
CA LYS A 5 -48.07 -25.22 44.05
C LYS A 5 -46.84 -26.10 43.82
N THR A 6 -47.04 -27.41 43.74
CA THR A 6 -46.00 -28.38 43.34
C THR A 6 -45.79 -28.28 41.82
N LYS A 7 -44.59 -27.86 41.41
CA LYS A 7 -44.17 -27.93 40.00
C LYS A 7 -43.95 -29.40 39.64
N LYS A 8 -44.79 -29.95 38.76
CA LYS A 8 -44.59 -31.29 38.18
C LYS A 8 -43.25 -31.30 37.43
N LYS A 9 -42.30 -32.12 37.88
CA LYS A 9 -41.09 -32.46 37.13
C LYS A 9 -41.53 -33.30 35.93
N THR A 10 -41.39 -32.75 34.72
CA THR A 10 -41.50 -33.54 33.49
C THR A 10 -40.16 -34.21 33.27
N GLU A 11 -40.08 -35.51 33.53
CA GLU A 11 -38.91 -36.33 33.23
C GLU A 11 -38.68 -36.34 31.71
N LYS A 12 -37.49 -35.90 31.29
CA LYS A 12 -37.06 -36.01 29.89
C LYS A 12 -36.72 -37.47 29.64
N ILE A 13 -37.60 -38.17 28.93
CA ILE A 13 -37.35 -39.51 28.40
C ILE A 13 -36.18 -39.40 27.42
N ILE A 14 -35.04 -40.01 27.75
CA ILE A 14 -33.89 -40.14 26.84
C ILE A 14 -34.10 -41.44 26.05
N PRO A 15 -34.33 -41.39 24.73
CA PRO A 15 -34.45 -42.62 23.96
C PRO A 15 -33.07 -43.25 23.78
N SER A 16 -32.99 -44.52 24.16
CA SER A 16 -31.91 -45.46 23.89
C SER A 16 -31.61 -45.53 22.38
N GLY A 17 -30.38 -45.16 21.99
CA GLY A 17 -29.87 -45.26 20.63
C GLY A 17 -30.19 -44.06 19.74
N LEU A 18 -29.27 -43.10 19.64
CA LEU A 18 -29.36 -42.01 18.65
C LEU A 18 -29.17 -42.60 17.25
N ASN A 19 -30.26 -42.73 16.48
CA ASN A 19 -30.27 -43.20 15.10
C ASN A 19 -30.91 -42.15 14.18
N GLY A 20 -30.44 -42.07 12.92
CA GLY A 20 -30.98 -41.16 11.91
C GLY A 20 -30.64 -39.68 12.17
N ILE A 21 -31.64 -38.80 12.04
CA ILE A 21 -31.48 -37.34 12.16
C ILE A 21 -30.97 -36.89 13.54
N SER A 22 -31.33 -37.59 14.62
CA SER A 22 -30.85 -37.25 15.97
C SER A 22 -29.35 -37.51 16.13
N LYS A 23 -28.84 -38.60 15.52
CA LYS A 23 -27.41 -38.89 15.41
C LYS A 23 -26.72 -37.82 14.56
N TRP A 24 -27.28 -37.49 13.40
CA TRP A 24 -26.72 -36.49 12.52
C TRP A 24 -26.65 -35.09 13.16
N ILE A 25 -27.69 -34.67 13.88
CA ILE A 25 -27.70 -33.38 14.61
C ILE A 25 -26.61 -33.36 15.68
N LYS A 26 -26.41 -34.47 16.40
CA LYS A 26 -25.34 -34.59 17.40
C LYS A 26 -23.96 -34.55 16.73
N GLU A 27 -23.72 -35.36 15.71
CA GLU A 27 -22.45 -35.37 14.96
C GLU A 27 -22.17 -34.05 14.25
N TYR A 28 -23.20 -33.35 13.78
CA TYR A 28 -23.07 -32.01 13.22
C TYR A 28 -22.68 -31.01 14.30
N ARG A 29 -23.38 -31.02 15.44
CA ARG A 29 -23.01 -30.19 16.60
C ARG A 29 -21.60 -30.50 17.08
N ASP A 30 -21.23 -31.76 17.25
CA ASP A 30 -19.89 -32.16 17.73
C ASP A 30 -18.79 -31.79 16.72
N ARG A 31 -19.07 -31.81 15.41
CA ARG A 31 -18.12 -31.37 14.37
C ARG A 31 -17.92 -29.86 14.33
N PHE A 32 -18.95 -29.08 14.62
CA PHE A 32 -18.93 -27.61 14.54
C PHE A 32 -18.90 -26.92 15.91
N SER A 33 -19.01 -27.66 17.01
CA SER A 33 -18.74 -27.22 18.37
C SER A 33 -17.23 -27.23 18.56
N MET A 34 -16.56 -26.31 17.86
CA MET A 34 -15.20 -25.96 18.25
C MET A 34 -15.31 -25.19 19.56
N ASP A 35 -14.72 -25.79 20.60
CA ASP A 35 -14.43 -25.07 21.83
C ASP A 35 -13.54 -23.88 21.47
N ILE A 36 -14.06 -22.67 21.63
CA ILE A 36 -13.42 -21.43 21.18
C ILE A 36 -12.05 -21.31 21.84
N ASP A 37 -11.95 -21.73 23.10
CA ASP A 37 -10.71 -21.69 23.87
C ASP A 37 -9.64 -22.63 23.28
N GLN A 38 -10.02 -23.81 22.80
CA GLN A 38 -9.09 -24.74 22.14
C GLN A 38 -8.63 -24.21 20.78
N LEU A 39 -9.52 -23.57 20.03
CA LEU A 39 -9.15 -22.92 18.77
C LEU A 39 -8.16 -21.77 19.00
N GLU A 40 -8.40 -20.93 20.01
CA GLU A 40 -7.47 -19.86 20.36
C GLU A 40 -6.11 -20.42 20.79
N GLN A 41 -6.09 -21.46 21.63
CA GLN A 41 -4.87 -22.11 22.08
C GLN A 41 -4.05 -22.65 20.90
N THR A 42 -4.69 -23.39 19.99
CA THR A 42 -4.03 -23.98 18.81
C THR A 42 -3.52 -22.91 17.84
N SER A 43 -4.31 -21.85 17.62
CA SER A 43 -3.90 -20.71 16.80
C SER A 43 -2.67 -19.99 17.39
N ARG A 44 -2.70 -19.71 18.70
CA ARG A 44 -1.58 -19.08 19.41
C ARG A 44 -0.31 -19.94 19.36
N GLN A 45 -0.43 -21.25 19.56
CA GLN A 45 0.70 -22.18 19.45
C GLN A 45 1.28 -22.20 18.02
N PHE A 46 0.42 -22.23 17.01
CA PHE A 46 0.84 -22.19 15.61
C PHE A 46 1.60 -20.90 15.28
N LEU A 47 1.06 -19.74 15.68
CA LEU A 47 1.71 -18.45 15.46
C LEU A 47 3.07 -18.38 16.16
N ALA A 48 3.14 -18.77 17.44
CA ALA A 48 4.40 -18.80 18.19
C ALA A 48 5.45 -19.69 17.52
N SER A 49 5.07 -20.89 17.06
CA SER A 49 5.98 -21.80 16.38
C SER A 49 6.50 -21.27 15.03
N ASN A 50 5.67 -20.53 14.29
CA ASN A 50 6.08 -19.91 13.03
C ASN A 50 6.98 -18.70 13.25
N ASP A 51 6.68 -17.89 14.27
CA ASP A 51 7.51 -16.74 14.63
C ASP A 51 8.94 -17.21 14.96
N VAL A 52 9.07 -18.27 15.76
CA VAL A 52 10.36 -18.90 16.08
C VAL A 52 11.09 -19.36 14.81
N LYS A 53 10.44 -20.15 13.94
CA LYS A 53 11.03 -20.62 12.68
C LYS A 53 11.46 -19.48 11.76
N SER A 54 10.65 -18.43 11.64
CA SER A 54 10.92 -17.27 10.79
C SER A 54 12.11 -16.46 11.30
N ASN A 55 12.25 -16.35 12.63
CA ASN A 55 13.37 -15.69 13.28
C ASN A 55 14.66 -16.50 13.12
N GLU A 56 14.63 -17.80 13.37
CA GLU A 56 15.76 -18.71 13.15
C GLU A 56 16.26 -18.67 11.70
N GLN A 57 15.33 -18.73 10.73
CA GLN A 57 15.67 -18.62 9.31
C GLN A 57 16.27 -17.25 8.98
N SER A 58 15.78 -16.18 9.60
CA SER A 58 16.36 -14.84 9.44
C SER A 58 17.78 -14.76 10.01
N GLN A 59 18.03 -15.35 11.17
CA GLN A 59 19.35 -15.38 11.79
C GLN A 59 20.34 -16.22 10.97
N ASN A 60 19.94 -17.42 10.53
CA ASN A 60 20.77 -18.28 9.69
C ASN A 60 21.14 -17.61 8.37
N ASN A 61 20.22 -16.87 7.76
CA ASN A 61 20.50 -16.11 6.55
C ASN A 61 21.45 -14.93 6.81
N ASN A 62 21.32 -14.23 7.95
CA ASN A 62 22.25 -13.16 8.32
C ASN A 62 23.67 -13.69 8.55
N ASN A 63 23.81 -14.85 9.22
CA ASN A 63 25.11 -15.46 9.46
C ASN A 63 25.78 -15.88 8.15
N LYS A 64 25.05 -16.55 7.24
CA LYS A 64 25.56 -16.91 5.90
C LYS A 64 25.98 -15.70 5.06
N LEU A 65 25.31 -14.57 5.21
CA LEU A 65 25.70 -13.31 4.55
C LEU A 65 27.02 -12.77 5.12
N ASN A 66 27.20 -12.81 6.44
CA ASN A 66 28.44 -12.36 7.08
C ASN A 66 29.64 -13.27 6.74
N ASP A 67 29.41 -14.58 6.61
CA ASP A 67 30.46 -15.53 6.25
C ASP A 67 30.88 -15.34 4.78
N GLN A 68 29.93 -15.12 3.87
CA GLN A 68 30.24 -14.85 2.45
C GLN A 68 30.96 -13.51 2.21
N ASP A 69 30.78 -12.49 3.05
CA ASP A 69 31.49 -11.21 2.90
C ASP A 69 33.01 -11.34 3.17
N ASN A 70 33.47 -12.40 3.82
CA ASN A 70 34.89 -12.63 4.14
C ASN A 70 35.65 -13.52 3.12
N ASP A 71 34.94 -14.25 2.26
CA ASP A 71 35.54 -15.28 1.38
C ASP A 71 35.69 -14.85 -0.10
N ASN A 72 35.43 -13.59 -0.46
CA ASN A 72 35.27 -13.17 -1.87
C ASN A 72 36.48 -12.46 -2.52
N ASP A 73 37.67 -12.49 -1.92
CA ASP A 73 38.82 -11.74 -2.45
C ASP A 73 39.67 -12.49 -3.50
N ASP A 74 39.47 -13.80 -3.72
CA ASP A 74 40.36 -14.61 -4.59
C ASP A 74 39.88 -14.84 -6.04
N GLY A 75 38.72 -14.30 -6.44
CA GLY A 75 38.02 -14.79 -7.64
C GLY A 75 37.44 -13.75 -8.59
N GLY A 76 37.88 -12.49 -8.62
CA GLY A 76 37.61 -11.50 -9.68
C GLY A 76 36.15 -11.16 -10.04
N TRP A 77 35.16 -11.85 -9.48
CA TRP A 77 33.73 -11.67 -9.69
C TRP A 77 33.00 -11.83 -8.36
N THR A 78 32.40 -10.73 -7.88
CA THR A 78 31.63 -10.72 -6.64
C THR A 78 30.16 -11.06 -6.91
N VAL A 79 29.58 -11.98 -6.15
CA VAL A 79 28.13 -12.26 -6.21
C VAL A 79 27.36 -11.12 -5.55
N VAL A 80 26.54 -10.39 -6.33
CA VAL A 80 25.64 -9.36 -5.79
C VAL A 80 24.48 -10.04 -5.05
N SER A 81 24.64 -10.28 -3.76
CA SER A 81 23.54 -10.73 -2.92
C SER A 81 22.54 -9.58 -2.71
N ARG A 82 21.25 -9.84 -2.97
CA ARG A 82 20.19 -8.89 -2.58
C ARG A 82 20.01 -9.04 -1.08
N SER A 83 20.47 -8.06 -0.30
CA SER A 83 20.27 -8.09 1.16
C SER A 83 18.78 -8.31 1.48
N LEU A 84 18.49 -9.33 2.28
CA LEU A 84 17.11 -9.71 2.64
C LEU A 84 16.38 -8.57 3.36
N LYS A 85 17.15 -7.69 4.03
CA LYS A 85 16.67 -6.41 4.61
C LYS A 85 15.93 -5.57 3.57
N LYS A 86 16.41 -5.56 2.31
CA LYS A 86 15.77 -4.83 1.20
C LYS A 86 14.52 -5.53 0.68
N THR A 87 14.41 -6.85 0.84
CA THR A 87 13.21 -7.64 0.49
C THR A 87 12.09 -7.43 1.51
N ARG A 88 12.41 -7.31 2.81
CA ARG A 88 11.44 -6.87 3.84
C ARG A 88 10.96 -5.41 3.65
N GLN A 89 11.77 -4.57 3.00
CA GLN A 89 11.35 -3.23 2.55
C GLN A 89 10.49 -3.21 1.27
N ARG A 90 10.24 -4.37 0.65
CA ARG A 90 9.29 -4.51 -0.48
C ARG A 90 7.85 -4.77 0.00
N MET A 91 7.56 -4.65 1.29
CA MET A 91 6.19 -4.42 1.71
C MET A 91 5.81 -3.01 1.25
N ILE A 92 4.66 -2.86 0.60
CA ILE A 92 4.10 -1.56 0.24
C ILE A 92 4.15 -0.70 1.51
N PRO A 93 4.75 0.50 1.49
CA PRO A 93 4.87 1.28 2.70
C PRO A 93 3.47 1.59 3.23
N SER A 94 3.17 1.15 4.46
CA SER A 94 1.83 1.26 5.05
C SER A 94 1.42 2.70 5.39
N THR A 95 2.30 3.69 5.24
CA THR A 95 2.08 5.08 5.65
C THR A 95 2.06 6.01 4.43
N ASP A 96 1.13 6.96 4.41
CA ASP A 96 1.01 7.92 3.31
C ASP A 96 2.29 8.71 3.05
N LYS A 97 3.05 9.04 4.10
CA LYS A 97 4.31 9.77 4.00
C LYS A 97 5.37 9.01 3.18
N THR A 98 5.49 7.70 3.39
CA THR A 98 6.47 6.86 2.69
C THR A 98 6.02 6.57 1.26
N LEU A 99 4.72 6.38 1.06
CA LEU A 99 4.11 6.27 -0.27
C LEU A 99 4.33 7.56 -1.10
N ASN A 100 4.12 8.73 -0.51
CA ASN A 100 4.35 10.02 -1.17
C ASN A 100 5.82 10.25 -1.53
N ARG A 101 6.75 9.83 -0.68
CA ARG A 101 8.20 9.87 -1.00
C ARG A 101 8.55 8.95 -2.19
N LEU A 102 7.97 7.76 -2.25
CA LEU A 102 8.14 6.87 -3.40
C LEU A 102 7.56 7.47 -4.68
N ARG A 103 6.33 8.01 -4.63
CA ARG A 103 5.70 8.71 -5.76
C ARG A 103 6.57 9.89 -6.24
N ALA A 104 7.08 10.72 -5.33
CA ALA A 104 7.95 11.83 -5.68
C ALA A 104 9.28 11.37 -6.31
N LYS A 105 9.88 10.28 -5.80
CA LYS A 105 11.09 9.69 -6.37
C LYS A 105 10.84 9.11 -7.77
N HIS A 106 9.70 8.44 -7.97
CA HIS A 106 9.28 7.95 -9.28
C HIS A 106 9.03 9.09 -10.26
N LYS A 107 8.30 10.14 -9.84
CA LYS A 107 8.06 11.35 -10.64
C LYS A 107 9.38 12.00 -11.08
N ARG A 108 10.30 12.24 -10.14
CA ARG A 108 11.63 12.81 -10.44
C ARG A 108 12.47 11.91 -11.34
N SER A 109 12.34 10.59 -11.23
CA SER A 109 13.04 9.66 -12.12
C SER A 109 12.43 9.64 -13.53
N ASN A 110 11.13 9.90 -13.66
CA ASN A 110 10.45 9.96 -14.95
C ASN A 110 10.69 11.31 -15.63
N GLU A 111 10.65 12.42 -14.89
CA GLU A 111 11.03 13.76 -15.37
C GLU A 111 12.45 13.77 -15.98
N LYS A 112 13.39 13.02 -15.39
CA LYS A 112 14.75 12.87 -15.93
C LYS A 112 14.83 12.03 -17.21
N LYS A 113 13.85 11.15 -17.45
CA LYS A 113 13.78 10.28 -18.63
C LYS A 113 13.00 10.93 -19.77
N GLU A 114 12.09 11.84 -19.44
CA GLU A 114 11.41 12.67 -20.43
C GLU A 114 12.45 13.62 -21.05
N LEU A 115 12.87 13.33 -22.29
CA LEU A 115 13.69 14.27 -23.05
C LEU A 115 12.83 15.51 -23.34
N VAL A 116 13.08 16.58 -22.57
CA VAL A 116 12.46 17.88 -22.80
C VAL A 116 12.87 18.37 -24.20
N ASN A 117 11.89 18.71 -25.03
CA ASN A 117 12.08 19.14 -26.42
C ASN A 117 12.64 18.05 -27.35
N PHE A 118 12.28 16.78 -27.11
CA PHE A 118 12.70 15.66 -27.97
C PHE A 118 12.28 15.86 -29.44
N TYR A 119 11.07 16.35 -29.65
CA TYR A 119 10.52 16.56 -30.98
C TYR A 119 10.55 18.03 -31.39
N LYS A 120 10.81 18.27 -32.67
CA LYS A 120 10.80 19.62 -33.26
C LYS A 120 9.47 20.34 -33.07
N PHE A 121 8.34 19.63 -33.10
CA PHE A 121 7.01 20.24 -32.92
C PHE A 121 6.84 20.88 -31.54
N GLN A 122 7.43 20.30 -30.49
CA GLN A 122 7.37 20.86 -29.13
C GLN A 122 8.00 22.26 -29.05
N MET A 123 9.02 22.51 -29.88
CA MET A 123 9.69 23.81 -29.98
C MET A 123 8.94 24.77 -30.88
N THR A 124 8.26 24.28 -31.92
CA THR A 124 7.44 25.14 -32.79
C THR A 124 6.19 25.61 -32.05
N ASP A 125 5.52 24.74 -31.31
CA ASP A 125 4.29 25.06 -30.58
C ASP A 125 4.58 26.12 -29.51
N LYS A 126 5.64 25.94 -28.71
CA LYS A 126 6.08 26.95 -27.72
C LYS A 126 6.38 28.31 -28.36
N LYS A 127 6.97 28.33 -29.56
CA LYS A 127 7.25 29.59 -30.28
C LYS A 127 5.98 30.25 -30.79
N ILE A 128 5.01 29.45 -31.24
CA ILE A 128 3.69 29.93 -31.67
C ILE A 128 2.96 30.56 -30.48
N ASP A 129 2.93 29.89 -29.33
CA ASP A 129 2.31 30.42 -28.10
C ASP A 129 2.96 31.75 -27.67
N GLN A 130 4.29 31.82 -27.70
CA GLN A 130 5.03 33.06 -27.40
C GLN A 130 4.71 34.19 -28.39
N LEU A 131 4.57 33.85 -29.68
CA LEU A 131 4.20 34.82 -30.71
C LEU A 131 2.78 35.36 -30.48
N GLU A 132 1.84 34.49 -30.10
CA GLU A 132 0.46 34.87 -29.81
C GLU A 132 0.38 35.79 -28.58
N GLN A 133 1.09 35.46 -27.50
CA GLN A 133 1.21 36.33 -26.33
C GLN A 133 1.76 37.72 -26.69
N LEU A 134 2.75 37.78 -27.58
CA LEU A 134 3.33 39.04 -28.04
C LEU A 134 2.34 39.85 -28.88
N LYS A 135 1.58 39.21 -29.76
CA LYS A 135 0.52 39.84 -30.55
C LYS A 135 -0.56 40.43 -29.64
N MET A 136 -1.03 39.67 -28.65
CA MET A 136 -2.01 40.13 -27.66
C MET A 136 -1.52 41.35 -26.89
N LYS A 137 -0.28 41.31 -26.38
CA LYS A 137 0.33 42.45 -25.68
C LYS A 137 0.43 43.67 -26.59
N PHE A 138 0.86 43.48 -27.82
CA PHE A 138 1.00 44.58 -28.79
C PHE A 138 -0.32 45.25 -29.10
N GLU A 139 -1.40 44.47 -29.23
CA GLU A 139 -2.73 44.99 -29.48
C GLU A 139 -3.27 45.81 -28.29
N LEU A 140 -3.07 45.32 -27.06
CA LEU A 140 -3.39 46.07 -25.84
C LEU A 140 -2.59 47.38 -25.75
N ASP A 141 -1.30 47.35 -26.03
CA ASP A 141 -0.46 48.55 -26.00
C ASP A 141 -0.83 49.54 -27.12
N LYS A 142 -1.23 49.05 -28.30
CA LYS A 142 -1.77 49.87 -29.38
C LYS A 142 -3.04 50.60 -28.93
N GLN A 143 -3.97 49.89 -28.30
CA GLN A 143 -5.19 50.47 -27.74
C GLN A 143 -4.91 51.49 -26.64
N ARG A 144 -3.93 51.22 -25.77
CA ARG A 144 -3.49 52.18 -24.73
C ARG A 144 -2.92 53.45 -25.35
N ILE A 145 -2.06 53.33 -26.37
CA ILE A 145 -1.45 54.48 -27.04
C ILE A 145 -2.49 55.31 -27.78
N THR A 146 -3.49 54.69 -28.42
CA THR A 146 -4.56 55.44 -29.08
C THR A 146 -5.39 56.24 -28.08
N GLN A 147 -5.73 55.66 -26.93
CA GLN A 147 -6.41 56.38 -25.84
C GLN A 147 -5.55 57.56 -25.33
N MET A 148 -4.26 57.35 -25.08
CA MET A 148 -3.35 58.43 -24.65
C MET A 148 -3.24 59.54 -25.69
N ARG A 149 -3.18 59.19 -26.98
CA ARG A 149 -3.16 60.18 -28.08
C ARG A 149 -4.44 60.99 -28.13
N GLN A 150 -5.61 60.37 -27.93
CA GLN A 150 -6.89 61.05 -27.86
C GLN A 150 -7.00 61.98 -26.64
N GLN A 151 -6.46 61.57 -25.49
CA GLN A 151 -6.45 62.37 -24.26
C GLN A 151 -5.42 63.52 -24.29
N ARG A 152 -4.39 63.42 -25.12
CA ARG A 152 -3.32 64.42 -25.21
C ARG A 152 -3.88 65.71 -25.81
N LYS A 153 -3.90 66.78 -25.01
CA LYS A 153 -4.20 68.14 -25.46
C LYS A 153 -2.91 68.82 -25.93
N PHE A 154 -2.89 69.27 -27.17
CA PHE A 154 -1.75 69.98 -27.76
C PHE A 154 -1.55 71.33 -27.03
N LYS A 155 -0.34 71.58 -26.52
CA LYS A 155 0.09 72.85 -25.92
C LYS A 155 1.13 73.47 -26.85
N PRO A 156 0.77 74.49 -27.65
CA PRO A 156 1.63 75.00 -28.73
C PRO A 156 2.72 75.99 -28.27
N PHE A 157 2.71 76.41 -27.01
CA PHE A 157 3.61 77.42 -26.45
C PHE A 157 4.19 76.89 -25.14
#